data_AF-A0A0M1J760-F1
#
_entry.id   AF-A0A0M1J760-F1
#
_cell.length_a   1.000
_cell.length_b   1.000
_cell.length_c   1.000
_cell.angle_alpha   90.00
_cell.angle_beta   90.00
_cell.angle_gamma   90.00
#
_symmetry.space_group_name_H-M   'P 1'
#
loop_
_entity.id
_entity.type
_entity.pdbx_description
1 polymer ?
#
loop_
_entity_poly.entity_id
_entity_poly.type
_entity_poly.pdbx_seq_one_letter_code
_entity_poly.pdbx_strand_id
1 'polypeptide(L)'
;MLRCLKGGRIPAVEVMILSSYVSELILNGDTHGLKEAMEKSETHGMQTFDQSLFGLYKQGLISQEDALNNADSRNDLALRMRLTSV
;
A
#
# COMPACT_ATOMS: atom_id res chain seq x y z
N MET A 1 -3.83 -12.11 -1.22
CA MET A 1 -3.73 -12.46 -2.66
C MET A 1 -5.05 -12.16 -3.36
N LEU A 2 -5.01 -11.39 -4.45
CA LEU A 2 -6.15 -10.98 -5.26
C LEU A 2 -6.22 -11.77 -6.58
N ARG A 3 -7.37 -11.70 -7.25
CA ARG A 3 -7.53 -12.24 -8.60
C ARG A 3 -6.76 -11.36 -9.58
N CYS A 4 -5.87 -11.97 -10.37
CA CYS A 4 -5.14 -11.22 -11.40
C CYS A 4 -5.96 -11.18 -12.70
N LEU A 5 -6.05 -10.01 -13.33
CA LEU A 5 -6.72 -9.82 -14.61
C LEU A 5 -6.03 -10.59 -15.76
N LYS A 6 -4.72 -10.87 -15.61
CA LYS A 6 -3.94 -11.70 -16.56
C LYS A 6 -4.02 -13.20 -16.26
N GLY A 7 -4.86 -13.61 -15.30
CA GLY A 7 -4.98 -15.00 -14.85
C GLY A 7 -4.16 -15.31 -13.60
N GLY A 8 -4.61 -16.31 -12.84
CA GLY A 8 -3.99 -16.70 -11.57
C GLY A 8 -4.30 -15.75 -10.41
N ARG A 9 -3.41 -15.74 -9.41
CA ARG A 9 -3.49 -14.87 -8.23
C ARG A 9 -2.24 -14.02 -8.10
N ILE A 10 -2.38 -12.83 -7.54
CA ILE A 10 -1.29 -11.90 -7.30
C ILE A 10 -1.30 -11.41 -5.84
N PRO A 11 -0.16 -11.35 -5.14
CA PRO A 11 -0.12 -10.79 -3.79
C PRO A 11 -0.04 -9.25 -3.87
N ALA A 12 -0.92 -8.59 -3.11
CA ALA A 12 -0.61 -7.26 -2.58
C ALA A 12 0.11 -7.49 -1.24
N VAL A 13 1.17 -6.73 -0.97
CA VAL A 13 2.00 -6.90 0.22
C VAL A 13 2.37 -5.56 0.81
N GLU A 14 2.37 -5.50 2.14
CA GLU A 14 2.97 -4.42 2.90
C GLU A 14 4.41 -4.82 3.26
N VAL A 15 5.33 -3.86 3.18
CA VAL A 15 6.74 -4.07 3.51
C VAL A 15 7.21 -2.93 4.41
N MET A 16 7.55 -3.28 5.65
CA MET A 16 8.22 -2.39 6.59
C MET A 16 9.66 -2.85 6.77
N ILE A 17 10.61 -1.93 6.65
CA ILE A 17 12.04 -2.21 6.88
C ILE A 17 12.43 -1.56 8.20
N LEU A 18 13.18 -2.30 9.03
CA LEU A 18 13.65 -1.79 10.32
C LEU A 18 14.76 -0.74 10.11
N SER A 19 14.39 0.53 10.12
CA SER A 19 15.31 1.68 10.21
C SER A 19 15.46 2.16 11.66
N SER A 20 16.43 3.02 11.93
CA SER A 20 16.59 3.62 13.28
C SER A 20 15.31 4.34 13.73
N TYR A 21 14.63 5.05 12.82
CA TYR A 21 13.38 5.74 13.10
C TYR A 21 12.22 4.77 13.38
N VAL A 22 12.08 3.72 12.56
CA VAL A 22 11.07 2.67 12.78
C VAL A 22 11.32 1.96 14.12
N SER A 23 12.58 1.71 14.48
CA SER A 23 12.92 1.12 15.77
C SER A 23 12.51 2.00 16.96
N GLU A 24 12.66 3.32 16.84
CA GLU A 24 12.22 4.27 17.86
C GLU A 24 10.69 4.29 18.00
N LEU A 25 9.97 4.31 16.88
CA LEU A 25 8.51 4.25 16.85
C LEU A 25 7.99 2.96 17.51
N ILE A 26 8.62 1.81 17.24
CA ILE A 26 8.30 0.54 17.89
C ILE A 26 8.52 0.62 19.40
N LEU A 27 9.66 1.17 19.84
CA LEU A 27 10.00 1.31 21.27
C LEU A 27 8.98 2.17 22.02
N ASN A 28 8.49 3.23 21.37
CA ASN A 28 7.49 4.14 21.92
C ASN A 28 6.04 3.61 21.78
N GLY A 29 5.83 2.50 21.07
CA GLY A 29 4.51 1.95 20.79
C GLY A 29 3.68 2.82 19.83
N ASP A 30 4.31 3.72 19.08
CA ASP A 30 3.63 4.63 18.15
C ASP A 30 3.34 3.95 16.82
N THR A 31 2.20 3.25 16.76
CA THR A 31 1.75 2.55 15.55
C THR A 31 1.29 3.50 14.45
N HIS A 32 0.86 4.72 14.78
CA HIS A 32 0.44 5.70 13.77
C HIS A 32 1.66 6.22 13.01
N GLY A 33 2.72 6.56 13.75
CA GLY A 33 4.00 6.95 13.18
C GLY A 33 4.60 5.89 12.27
N LEU A 34 4.39 4.59 12.54
CA LEU A 34 4.86 3.51 11.67
C LEU A 34 4.23 3.57 10.27
N LYS A 35 2.92 3.81 10.19
CA LYS A 35 2.23 3.92 8.90
C LYS A 35 2.75 5.11 8.10
N GLU A 36 2.89 6.27 8.74
CA GLU A 36 3.46 7.46 8.10
C GLU A 36 4.91 7.24 7.63
N ALA A 37 5.73 6.55 8.43
CA ALA A 37 7.10 6.24 8.10
C ALA A 37 7.19 5.38 6.82
N MET A 38 6.32 4.38 6.69
CA MET A 38 6.22 3.53 5.49
C MET A 38 5.78 4.34 4.27
N GLU A 39 4.73 5.17 4.39
CA GLU A 39 4.21 5.97 3.27
C GLU A 39 5.29 6.91 2.67
N LYS A 40 6.12 7.50 3.53
CA LYS A 40 7.19 8.44 3.11
C LYS A 40 8.44 7.74 2.59
N SER A 41 8.62 6.45 2.84
CA SER A 41 9.87 5.71 2.58
C SER A 41 9.82 4.78 1.36
N GLU A 42 8.97 5.08 0.38
CA GLU A 42 8.80 4.26 -0.84
C GLU A 42 10.13 4.04 -1.60
N THR A 43 11.02 5.05 -1.59
CA THR A 43 12.36 4.98 -2.21
C THR A 43 13.34 4.04 -1.52
N HIS A 44 13.06 3.62 -0.28
CA HIS A 44 13.91 2.73 0.50
C HIS A 44 13.40 1.27 0.47
N GLY A 45 12.44 0.95 -0.41
CA GLY A 45 11.87 -0.39 -0.53
C GLY A 45 10.77 -0.71 0.50
N MET A 46 10.33 0.29 1.29
CA MET A 46 9.11 0.18 2.08
C MET A 46 7.89 0.43 1.18
N GLN A 47 6.76 -0.16 1.52
CA GLN A 47 5.47 0.17 0.91
C GLN A 47 4.34 -0.21 1.86
N THR A 48 3.31 0.62 1.94
CA THR A 48 2.07 0.24 2.62
C THR A 48 1.24 -0.70 1.75
N PHE A 49 0.28 -1.37 2.38
CA PHE A 49 -0.66 -2.21 1.64
C PHE A 49 -1.45 -1.43 0.57
N ASP A 50 -1.93 -0.22 0.90
CA ASP A 50 -2.66 0.64 -0.03
C ASP A 50 -1.78 1.12 -1.20
N GLN A 51 -0.47 1.37 -0.97
CA GLN A 51 0.50 1.64 -2.05
C GLN A 51 0.65 0.43 -2.98
N SER A 52 0.73 -0.78 -2.42
CA SER A 52 0.80 -2.02 -3.20
C SER A 52 -0.46 -2.23 -4.06
N LEU A 53 -1.65 -2.08 -3.49
CA LEU A 53 -2.92 -2.15 -4.21
C LEU A 53 -3.01 -1.11 -5.34
N PHE A 54 -2.62 0.13 -5.05
CA PHE A 54 -2.59 1.20 -6.05
C PHE A 54 -1.66 0.87 -7.21
N GLY A 55 -0.46 0.36 -6.91
CA GLY A 55 0.51 -0.05 -7.93
C GLY A 55 -0.01 -1.18 -8.82
N LEU A 56 -0.62 -2.22 -8.23
CA LEU A 56 -1.21 -3.33 -8.98
C LEU A 56 -2.38 -2.88 -9.87
N TYR A 57 -3.22 -1.97 -9.38
CA TYR A 57 -4.30 -1.37 -10.16
C TYR A 57 -3.74 -0.57 -11.34
N LYS A 58 -2.75 0.31 -11.10
CA LYS A 58 -2.12 1.13 -12.13
C LYS A 58 -1.46 0.28 -13.23
N GLN A 59 -0.96 -0.90 -12.88
CA GLN A 59 -0.39 -1.87 -13.83
C GLN A 59 -1.44 -2.70 -14.59
N GLY A 60 -2.74 -2.52 -14.30
CA GLY A 60 -3.83 -3.30 -14.89
C GLY A 60 -3.81 -4.77 -14.47
N LEU A 61 -3.27 -5.09 -13.29
CA LEU A 61 -3.16 -6.46 -12.79
C LEU A 61 -4.35 -6.86 -11.91
N ILE A 62 -5.03 -5.90 -11.28
CA ILE A 62 -6.25 -6.11 -10.50
C ILE A 62 -7.33 -5.10 -10.91
N SER A 63 -8.59 -5.44 -10.66
CA SER A 63 -9.70 -4.51 -10.93
C SER A 63 -9.72 -3.35 -9.92
N GLN A 64 -10.34 -2.23 -10.28
CA GLN A 64 -10.57 -1.12 -9.35
C GLN A 64 -11.41 -1.58 -8.14
N GLU A 65 -12.42 -2.40 -8.40
CA GLU A 65 -13.28 -2.97 -7.36
C GLU A 65 -12.48 -3.82 -6.37
N ASP A 66 -11.63 -4.74 -6.87
CA ASP A 66 -10.76 -5.56 -6.03
C ASP A 66 -9.81 -4.70 -5.19
N ALA A 67 -9.22 -3.66 -5.79
CA ALA A 67 -8.35 -2.74 -5.07
C ALA A 67 -9.10 -2.00 -3.94
N LEU A 68 -10.28 -1.45 -4.22
CA LEU A 68 -11.07 -0.69 -3.25
C LEU A 68 -11.69 -1.56 -2.15
N ASN A 69 -12.05 -2.81 -2.45
CA ASN A 69 -12.63 -3.74 -1.48
C ASN A 69 -11.59 -4.30 -0.50
N ASN A 70 -10.30 -4.27 -0.84
CA ASN A 70 -9.22 -4.77 0.00
C ASN A 70 -8.42 -3.63 0.67
N ALA A 71 -8.65 -2.38 0.31
CA ALA A 71 -7.92 -1.24 0.88
C ALA A 71 -8.19 -1.04 2.38
N ASP A 72 -7.17 -0.64 3.13
CA ASP A 72 -7.32 -0.24 4.53
C ASP A 72 -8.15 1.06 4.62
N SER A 73 -7.87 2.00 3.71
CA SER A 73 -8.68 3.20 3.53
C SER A 73 -9.25 3.26 2.11
N ARG A 74 -10.47 2.74 1.95
CA ARG A 74 -11.21 2.79 0.67
C ARG A 74 -11.33 4.22 0.13
N ASN A 75 -11.56 5.20 1.01
CA ASN A 75 -11.72 6.60 0.62
C ASN A 75 -10.42 7.20 0.11
N ASP A 76 -9.31 6.99 0.82
CA ASP A 76 -8.03 7.56 0.42
C ASP A 76 -7.51 6.92 -0.87
N LEU A 77 -7.66 5.60 -1.00
CA LEU A 77 -7.29 4.91 -2.24
C LEU A 77 -8.15 5.37 -3.42
N ALA A 78 -9.47 5.53 -3.23
CA ALA A 78 -10.35 6.05 -4.27
C ALA A 78 -9.99 7.49 -4.68
N LEU A 79 -9.67 8.35 -3.71
CA LEU A 79 -9.20 9.71 -3.96
C LEU A 79 -7.88 9.70 -4.74
N ARG A 80 -6.90 8.91 -4.30
CA ARG A 80 -5.60 8.75 -4.97
C ARG A 80 -5.75 8.25 -6.41
N MET A 81 -6.61 7.28 -6.65
CA MET A 81 -6.93 6.79 -7.99
C MET A 81 -7.45 7.92 -8.87
N ARG A 82 -8.42 8.71 -8.39
CA ARG A 82 -8.98 9.84 -9.16
C ARG A 82 -7.96 10.94 -9.47
N LEU A 83 -7.10 11.28 -8.51
CA LEU A 83 -6.10 12.33 -8.66
C LEU A 83 -4.94 11.95 -9.59
N THR A 84 -4.69 10.65 -9.79
CA THR A 84 -3.58 10.16 -10.62
C THR A 84 -4.03 9.74 -12.03
N SER A 85 -5.33 9.86 -12.35
CA SER A 85 -5.91 9.52 -13.67
C SER A 85 -5.62 10.53 -14.78
N VAL A 86 -4.52 11.29 -14.70
CA VAL A 86 -4.09 12.29 -15.67
C VAL A 86 -2.81 11.85 -16.35
#